data_AF-A0A417HL72-F1
#
_entry.id   AF-A0A417HL72-F1
#
_cell.length_a   1.000
_cell.length_b   1.000
_cell.length_c   1.000
_cell.angle_alpha   90.00
_cell.angle_beta   90.00
_cell.angle_gamma   90.00
#
_symmetry.space_group_name_H-M   'P 1'
#
loop_
_entity.id
_entity.type
_entity.pdbx_description
1 polymer ?
#
loop_
_entity_poly.entity_id
_entity_poly.type
_entity_poly.pdbx_seq_one_letter_code
_entity_poly.pdbx_strand_id
1 'polypeptide(L)'
;MFVNQPDRVGGYGSSAEGTGSCPLDEKPFWLAVDSPHPAVTYRSGGQTSSMWQSQTEEVFFMPEKTYLSPLSPAFWIASVKEFKHLRTLVIAALLSAISIAMGGLFIPVSESLRVYFSFIPRAILGAVCGPVVGLVAGAVIDLTEFFLFPSGFSFFPGYTLNTMLGVFFYGLFLYRQKPNLPRLAGARICIAYLINVVLGSLWNAILLGKAFWFYAAKSLVKNTVMIPIEVIILLVLFKALEPILQRSGLMPSAKAGARR
;
A
#
# COMPACT_ATOMS: atom_id res chain seq x y z
N MET A 1 -4.60 4.75 -61.05
CA MET A 1 -5.17 5.88 -60.30
C MET A 1 -4.09 6.40 -59.35
N PHE A 2 -4.01 7.70 -59.12
CA PHE A 2 -3.01 8.37 -58.25
C PHE A 2 -3.28 8.07 -56.74
N VAL A 3 -2.35 8.16 -55.77
CA VAL A 3 -0.89 8.31 -55.83
C VAL A 3 -0.17 7.73 -54.59
N ASN A 4 1.10 7.41 -54.82
CA ASN A 4 2.24 7.08 -53.95
C ASN A 4 2.39 7.78 -52.56
N GLN A 5 3.06 7.08 -51.64
CA GLN A 5 3.99 7.62 -50.62
C GLN A 5 5.43 7.70 -51.22
N PRO A 6 6.50 8.12 -50.50
CA PRO A 6 6.64 8.94 -49.28
C PRO A 6 7.49 10.22 -49.57
N ASP A 7 8.00 10.95 -48.55
CA ASP A 7 9.45 11.06 -48.30
C ASP A 7 9.83 11.91 -47.06
N ARG A 8 11.15 12.03 -46.74
CA ARG A 8 11.66 12.47 -45.43
C ARG A 8 13.07 13.11 -45.49
N VAL A 9 13.32 14.14 -44.65
CA VAL A 9 14.64 14.72 -44.23
C VAL A 9 15.35 15.71 -45.20
N GLY A 10 15.88 16.81 -44.62
CA GLY A 10 16.89 17.73 -45.22
C GLY A 10 16.34 19.13 -45.59
N GLY A 11 17.00 20.27 -45.33
CA GLY A 11 18.27 20.56 -44.63
C GLY A 11 18.43 22.08 -44.33
N TYR A 12 19.45 22.48 -43.56
CA TYR A 12 19.68 23.87 -43.08
C TYR A 12 20.52 24.74 -44.05
N GLY A 13 20.43 26.08 -43.94
CA GLY A 13 21.55 26.98 -44.32
C GLY A 13 21.25 28.49 -44.49
N SER A 14 21.99 29.35 -43.74
CA SER A 14 22.28 30.80 -43.96
C SER A 14 21.12 31.83 -43.93
N SER A 15 21.13 32.92 -43.13
CA SER A 15 22.04 34.10 -43.01
C SER A 15 21.62 35.27 -43.93
N ALA A 16 21.60 36.56 -43.54
CA ALA A 16 21.82 37.27 -42.26
C ALA A 16 20.93 38.56 -42.26
N GLU A 17 20.91 39.53 -41.34
CA GLU A 17 21.70 39.86 -40.13
C GLU A 17 20.72 40.45 -39.05
N GLY A 18 21.00 41.29 -38.03
CA GLY A 18 22.18 42.06 -37.61
C GLY A 18 21.94 42.86 -36.29
N THR A 19 22.68 43.95 -36.07
CA THR A 19 22.77 44.71 -34.80
C THR A 19 21.95 46.01 -34.73
N GLY A 20 21.35 46.37 -33.57
CA GLY A 20 20.80 47.72 -33.36
C GLY A 20 20.14 48.03 -32.00
N SER A 21 20.82 48.83 -31.18
CA SER A 21 20.51 49.45 -29.89
C SER A 21 19.08 50.00 -29.59
N CYS A 22 18.69 49.96 -28.31
CA CYS A 22 17.79 50.92 -27.62
C CYS A 22 18.47 52.32 -27.49
N PRO A 23 17.86 53.44 -27.00
CA PRO A 23 16.68 53.55 -26.10
C PRO A 23 15.76 54.81 -26.24
N LEU A 24 14.85 55.01 -25.27
CA LEU A 24 14.10 56.27 -24.93
C LEU A 24 13.10 56.81 -25.99
N ASP A 25 12.12 57.67 -25.68
CA ASP A 25 11.27 57.93 -24.49
C ASP A 25 10.01 58.74 -24.98
N GLU A 26 9.19 59.23 -24.05
CA GLU A 26 8.12 60.25 -24.20
C GLU A 26 6.74 59.85 -24.76
N LYS A 27 5.72 60.58 -24.30
CA LYS A 27 4.29 60.51 -24.70
C LYS A 27 3.75 61.94 -24.78
N PRO A 28 2.90 62.25 -25.76
CA PRO A 28 1.54 62.76 -25.45
C PRO A 28 0.46 62.06 -26.32
N PHE A 29 -0.74 61.68 -25.85
CA PHE A 29 -1.86 62.45 -25.25
C PHE A 29 -2.96 62.80 -26.29
N TRP A 30 -3.95 61.89 -26.39
CA TRP A 30 -5.32 62.03 -26.93
C TRP A 30 -5.68 61.82 -28.42
N LEU A 31 -6.90 61.26 -28.56
CA LEU A 31 -7.91 61.47 -29.60
C LEU A 31 -7.64 60.99 -31.05
N ALA A 32 -7.76 59.68 -31.23
CA ALA A 32 -8.52 59.12 -32.35
C ALA A 32 -9.45 58.00 -31.82
N VAL A 33 -10.67 57.91 -32.37
CA VAL A 33 -11.59 56.80 -32.09
C VAL A 33 -11.46 55.81 -33.24
N ASP A 34 -10.73 54.73 -33.01
CA ASP A 34 -10.76 53.53 -33.85
C ASP A 34 -11.38 52.37 -33.06
N SER A 35 -12.30 51.65 -33.71
CA SER A 35 -13.08 50.57 -33.10
C SER A 35 -12.58 49.19 -33.60
N PRO A 36 -11.80 48.44 -32.80
CA PRO A 36 -11.29 47.14 -33.22
C PRO A 36 -12.34 46.04 -33.14
N HIS A 37 -12.24 45.07 -34.05
CA HIS A 37 -13.06 43.87 -34.17
C HIS A 37 -13.35 43.12 -32.84
N PRO A 38 -14.45 42.33 -32.77
CA PRO A 38 -14.82 41.49 -31.62
C PRO A 38 -13.93 40.23 -31.49
N ALA A 39 -12.61 40.43 -31.42
CA ALA A 39 -11.59 39.37 -31.32
C ALA A 39 -10.61 39.56 -30.14
N VAL A 40 -10.68 40.68 -29.40
CA VAL A 40 -9.69 41.05 -28.36
C VAL A 40 -10.35 41.43 -27.02
N THR A 41 -11.28 40.60 -26.53
CA THR A 41 -11.96 40.79 -25.23
C THR A 41 -12.08 39.51 -24.39
N TYR A 42 -11.02 38.70 -24.33
CA TYR A 42 -10.91 37.62 -23.33
C TYR A 42 -9.95 37.99 -22.19
N ARG A 43 -10.50 38.70 -21.19
CA ARG A 43 -9.92 38.82 -19.84
C ARG A 43 -10.95 38.38 -18.81
N SER A 44 -10.53 37.52 -17.88
CA SER A 44 -11.31 36.91 -16.80
C SER A 44 -12.18 35.69 -17.17
N GLY A 45 -12.12 34.67 -16.29
CA GLY A 45 -13.18 33.69 -16.07
C GLY A 45 -13.15 32.38 -16.88
N GLY A 46 -13.11 31.23 -16.18
CA GLY A 46 -13.78 30.01 -16.68
C GLY A 46 -12.93 28.72 -16.82
N GLN A 47 -12.94 27.90 -15.77
CA GLN A 47 -13.36 26.49 -15.83
C GLN A 47 -12.88 25.61 -17.02
N THR A 48 -11.62 25.18 -17.01
CA THR A 48 -11.19 23.94 -17.72
C THR A 48 -10.37 22.99 -16.83
N SER A 49 -9.58 23.52 -15.89
CA SER A 49 -8.81 22.70 -14.92
C SER A 49 -9.69 21.92 -13.93
N SER A 50 -10.78 22.54 -13.46
CA SER A 50 -11.55 22.05 -12.31
C SER A 50 -12.29 20.72 -12.57
N MET A 51 -12.61 20.38 -13.82
CA MET A 51 -13.39 19.18 -14.15
C MET A 51 -12.59 17.89 -14.01
N TRP A 52 -11.26 17.95 -14.19
CA TRP A 52 -10.37 16.81 -13.94
C TRP A 52 -9.92 16.72 -12.47
N GLN A 53 -9.99 17.83 -11.73
CA GLN A 53 -9.64 17.86 -10.31
C GLN A 53 -10.78 17.34 -9.43
N SER A 54 -12.03 17.75 -9.68
CA SER A 54 -13.20 17.32 -8.90
C SER A 54 -13.37 15.79 -8.87
N GLN A 55 -13.15 15.11 -10.00
CA GLN A 55 -13.26 13.65 -10.08
C GLN A 55 -12.11 12.90 -9.38
N THR A 56 -11.08 13.61 -8.87
CA THR A 56 -10.04 13.02 -8.00
C THR A 56 -10.29 13.25 -6.50
N GLU A 57 -11.06 14.26 -6.10
CA GLU A 57 -11.33 14.51 -4.67
C GLU A 57 -12.38 13.53 -4.11
N GLU A 58 -13.37 13.15 -4.93
CA GLU A 58 -14.29 12.02 -4.69
C GLU A 58 -13.57 10.66 -4.50
N VAL A 59 -12.31 10.53 -4.92
CA VAL A 59 -11.54 9.28 -4.80
C VAL A 59 -11.03 9.07 -3.37
N PHE A 60 -10.90 10.12 -2.54
CA PHE A 60 -10.32 9.98 -1.21
C PHE A 60 -11.04 10.66 -0.02
N PHE A 61 -12.37 10.59 0.02
CA PHE A 61 -13.10 10.87 1.26
C PHE A 61 -13.18 9.66 2.21
N MET A 62 -12.16 9.53 3.07
CA MET A 62 -12.31 8.90 4.39
C MET A 62 -12.26 9.99 5.47
N PRO A 63 -13.17 9.99 6.46
CA PRO A 63 -13.13 10.98 7.54
C PRO A 63 -11.79 10.88 8.28
N GLU A 64 -11.28 12.06 8.66
CA GLU A 64 -9.92 12.32 9.13
C GLU A 64 -9.33 11.15 9.94
N LYS A 65 -8.22 10.58 9.45
CA LYS A 65 -7.60 9.38 10.03
C LYS A 65 -6.79 9.72 11.30
N THR A 66 -7.47 10.21 12.34
CA THR A 66 -6.87 10.44 13.66
C THR A 66 -6.07 9.20 14.13
N TYR A 67 -4.91 9.42 14.73
CA TYR A 67 -4.08 8.35 15.29
C TYR A 67 -4.79 7.72 16.51
N LEU A 68 -5.44 6.58 16.31
CA LEU A 68 -6.20 5.86 17.34
C LEU A 68 -5.33 4.81 18.04
N SER A 69 -5.39 4.73 19.37
CA SER A 69 -4.74 3.65 20.11
C SER A 69 -5.54 2.34 19.98
N PRO A 70 -4.87 1.16 19.91
CA PRO A 70 -5.55 -0.13 19.74
C PRO A 70 -6.43 -0.52 20.94
N LEU A 71 -6.24 0.15 22.09
CA LEU A 71 -7.05 -0.03 23.30
C LEU A 71 -8.33 0.85 23.31
N SER A 72 -8.50 1.75 22.34
CA SER A 72 -9.69 2.62 22.27
C SER A 72 -10.88 1.92 21.60
N PRO A 73 -12.12 2.01 22.14
CA PRO A 73 -13.32 1.49 21.46
C PRO A 73 -13.50 2.06 20.04
N ALA A 74 -13.11 3.32 19.83
CA ALA A 74 -13.14 3.99 18.53
C ALA A 74 -12.27 3.30 17.46
N PHE A 75 -11.14 2.70 17.83
CA PHE A 75 -10.29 1.91 16.93
C PHE A 75 -11.02 0.67 16.40
N TRP A 76 -11.74 -0.03 17.28
CA TRP A 76 -12.53 -1.22 16.94
C TRP A 76 -13.76 -0.87 16.10
N ILE A 77 -14.51 0.16 16.49
CA ILE A 77 -15.67 0.68 15.73
C ILE A 77 -15.24 1.15 14.34
N ALA A 78 -14.11 1.85 14.23
CA ALA A 78 -13.55 2.24 12.92
C ALA A 78 -13.18 1.01 12.07
N SER A 79 -12.52 0.01 12.67
CA SER A 79 -12.13 -1.24 11.98
C SER A 79 -13.32 -2.06 11.49
N VAL A 80 -14.45 -2.05 12.21
CA VAL A 80 -15.70 -2.67 11.75
C VAL A 80 -16.38 -1.81 10.67
N LYS A 81 -16.29 -0.48 10.75
CA LYS A 81 -16.84 0.42 9.72
C LYS A 81 -16.13 0.28 8.37
N GLU A 82 -14.87 -0.18 8.33
CA GLU A 82 -14.15 -0.43 7.08
C GLU A 82 -14.89 -1.41 6.13
N PHE A 83 -15.58 -2.43 6.65
CA PHE A 83 -16.39 -3.34 5.83
C PHE A 83 -17.51 -2.66 5.02
N LYS A 84 -17.96 -1.46 5.43
CA LYS A 84 -18.99 -0.70 4.70
C LYS A 84 -18.45 0.04 3.47
N HIS A 85 -17.13 0.10 3.29
CA HIS A 85 -16.50 0.81 2.17
C HIS A 85 -16.04 -0.19 1.10
N LEU A 86 -16.73 -0.23 -0.03
CA LEU A 86 -16.40 -1.11 -1.17
C LEU A 86 -14.93 -0.96 -1.61
N ARG A 87 -14.37 0.26 -1.58
CA ARG A 87 -12.95 0.51 -1.90
C ARG A 87 -12.01 -0.25 -0.95
N THR A 88 -12.27 -0.29 0.35
CA THR A 88 -11.45 -1.06 1.32
C THR A 88 -11.58 -2.56 1.08
N LEU A 89 -12.77 -3.06 0.74
CA LEU A 89 -13.00 -4.47 0.39
C LEU A 89 -12.28 -4.90 -0.89
N VAL A 90 -12.29 -4.08 -1.95
CA VAL A 90 -11.56 -4.35 -3.20
C VAL A 90 -10.05 -4.35 -2.98
N ILE A 91 -9.52 -3.39 -2.20
CA ILE A 91 -8.10 -3.38 -1.81
C ILE A 91 -7.74 -4.62 -0.99
N ALA A 92 -8.60 -5.05 -0.06
CA ALA A 92 -8.39 -6.26 0.72
C ALA A 92 -8.34 -7.52 -0.16
N ALA A 93 -9.26 -7.65 -1.12
CA ALA A 93 -9.30 -8.76 -2.06
C ALA A 93 -8.05 -8.81 -2.96
N LEU A 94 -7.61 -7.65 -3.48
CA LEU A 94 -6.40 -7.55 -4.31
C LEU A 94 -5.13 -7.91 -3.52
N LEU A 95 -4.97 -7.40 -2.29
CA LEU A 95 -3.84 -7.75 -1.42
C LEU A 95 -3.87 -9.22 -0.99
N SER A 96 -5.06 -9.80 -0.83
CA SER A 96 -5.24 -11.24 -0.58
C SER A 96 -4.78 -12.07 -1.79
N ALA A 97 -5.19 -11.71 -3.00
CA ALA A 97 -4.74 -12.37 -4.24
C ALA A 97 -3.21 -12.31 -4.40
N ILE A 98 -2.60 -11.16 -4.09
CA ILE A 98 -1.13 -11.02 -4.08
C ILE A 98 -0.48 -11.89 -3.00
N SER A 99 -1.06 -11.98 -1.79
CA SER A 99 -0.60 -12.93 -0.76
C SER A 99 -0.61 -14.37 -1.24
N ILE A 100 -1.72 -14.80 -1.84
CA ILE A 100 -1.92 -16.17 -2.32
C ILE A 100 -0.87 -16.50 -3.40
N ALA A 101 -0.68 -15.61 -4.39
CA ALA A 101 0.34 -15.77 -5.42
C ALA A 101 1.78 -15.81 -4.84
N MET A 102 2.07 -14.96 -3.84
CA MET A 102 3.35 -14.97 -3.10
C MET A 102 3.48 -16.14 -2.11
N GLY A 103 2.41 -16.89 -1.83
CA GLY A 103 2.44 -18.13 -1.05
C GLY A 103 3.02 -19.30 -1.85
N GLY A 104 2.71 -19.36 -3.15
CA GLY A 104 3.32 -20.33 -4.08
C GLY A 104 4.80 -20.05 -4.38
N LEU A 105 5.27 -18.81 -4.19
CA LEU A 105 6.65 -18.39 -4.47
C LEU A 105 7.51 -18.39 -3.20
N PHE A 106 8.37 -19.39 -3.07
CA PHE A 106 9.33 -19.51 -1.97
C PHE A 106 10.78 -19.61 -2.47
N ILE A 107 11.72 -19.08 -1.69
CA ILE A 107 13.14 -19.35 -1.89
C ILE A 107 13.54 -20.52 -0.98
N PRO A 108 14.10 -21.62 -1.53
CA PRO A 108 14.74 -22.67 -0.73
C PRO A 108 16.11 -22.18 -0.25
N VAL A 109 16.28 -22.11 1.07
CA VAL A 109 17.54 -21.72 1.73
C VAL A 109 18.30 -22.96 2.26
N SER A 110 17.57 -24.05 2.49
CA SER A 110 18.08 -25.40 2.79
C SER A 110 16.98 -26.42 2.49
N GLU A 111 17.30 -27.72 2.43
CA GLU A 111 16.37 -28.81 2.09
C GLU A 111 15.05 -28.78 2.90
N SER A 112 15.14 -28.39 4.18
CA SER A 112 13.99 -28.22 5.08
C SER A 112 13.62 -26.75 5.38
N LEU A 113 14.30 -25.76 4.78
CA LEU A 113 14.09 -24.34 5.08
C LEU A 113 13.65 -23.55 3.83
N ARG A 114 12.34 -23.41 3.68
CA ARG A 114 11.71 -22.49 2.73
C ARG A 114 11.40 -21.15 3.40
N VAL A 115 11.72 -20.06 2.72
CA VAL A 115 11.38 -18.67 3.05
C VAL A 115 10.29 -18.19 2.09
N TYR A 116 9.19 -17.68 2.64
CA TYR A 116 8.04 -17.16 1.91
C TYR A 116 7.95 -15.65 2.09
N PHE A 117 7.51 -14.93 1.05
CA PHE A 117 7.39 -13.46 1.09
C PHE A 117 5.94 -12.97 1.30
N SER A 118 4.97 -13.88 1.47
CA SER A 118 3.55 -13.56 1.72
C SER A 118 3.30 -12.72 2.98
N PHE A 119 4.28 -12.58 3.89
CA PHE A 119 4.21 -11.62 5.00
C PHE A 119 4.11 -10.16 4.53
N ILE A 120 4.65 -9.81 3.36
CA ILE A 120 4.62 -8.46 2.78
C ILE A 120 3.18 -7.99 2.50
N PRO A 121 2.40 -8.64 1.61
CA PRO A 121 1.02 -8.24 1.34
C PRO A 121 0.13 -8.39 2.57
N ARG A 122 0.34 -9.42 3.42
CA ARG A 122 -0.40 -9.60 4.68
C ARG A 122 -0.17 -8.44 5.67
N ALA A 123 1.02 -7.86 5.73
CA ALA A 123 1.30 -6.70 6.56
C ALA A 123 0.65 -5.41 6.01
N ILE A 124 0.67 -5.20 4.69
CA ILE A 124 -0.01 -4.07 4.03
C ILE A 124 -1.53 -4.18 4.23
N LEU A 125 -2.09 -5.37 4.04
CA LEU A 125 -3.51 -5.70 4.24
C LEU A 125 -3.97 -5.31 5.66
N GLY A 126 -3.25 -5.74 6.69
CA GLY A 126 -3.53 -5.34 8.07
C GLY A 126 -3.41 -3.83 8.30
N ALA A 127 -2.35 -3.20 7.78
CA ALA A 127 -2.09 -1.77 7.96
C ALA A 127 -3.12 -0.85 7.27
N VAL A 128 -3.69 -1.27 6.14
CA VAL A 128 -4.64 -0.48 5.35
C VAL A 128 -6.09 -0.78 5.73
N CYS A 129 -6.47 -2.06 5.86
CA CYS A 129 -7.87 -2.48 6.06
C CYS A 129 -8.23 -2.67 7.55
N GLY A 130 -7.25 -2.71 8.44
CA GLY A 130 -7.44 -2.84 9.89
C GLY A 130 -7.58 -4.28 10.39
N PRO A 131 -7.49 -4.51 11.71
CA PRO A 131 -7.41 -5.85 12.30
C PRO A 131 -8.64 -6.72 12.05
N VAL A 132 -9.86 -6.15 12.06
CA VAL A 132 -11.09 -6.95 11.91
C VAL A 132 -11.30 -7.40 10.45
N VAL A 133 -11.07 -6.51 9.47
CA VAL A 133 -11.07 -6.89 8.05
C VAL A 133 -9.90 -7.84 7.76
N GLY A 134 -8.73 -7.58 8.34
CA GLY A 134 -7.56 -8.44 8.24
C GLY A 134 -7.79 -9.86 8.76
N LEU A 135 -8.52 -10.02 9.87
CA LEU A 135 -8.88 -11.33 10.42
C LEU A 135 -9.75 -12.14 9.44
N VAL A 136 -10.79 -11.52 8.85
CA VAL A 136 -11.67 -12.17 7.86
C VAL A 136 -10.91 -12.45 6.55
N ALA A 137 -10.14 -11.49 6.06
CA ALA A 137 -9.31 -11.65 4.86
C ALA A 137 -8.26 -12.75 5.06
N GLY A 138 -7.70 -12.90 6.26
CA GLY A 138 -6.81 -14.01 6.62
C GLY A 138 -7.48 -15.38 6.47
N ALA A 139 -8.73 -15.54 6.93
CA ALA A 139 -9.48 -16.78 6.72
C ALA A 139 -9.68 -17.09 5.22
N VAL A 140 -10.02 -16.07 4.42
CA VAL A 140 -10.19 -16.21 2.97
C VAL A 140 -8.87 -16.57 2.28
N ILE A 141 -7.75 -15.93 2.66
CA ILE A 141 -6.42 -16.24 2.14
C ILE A 141 -6.07 -17.71 2.40
N ASP A 142 -6.22 -18.17 3.64
CA ASP A 142 -5.81 -19.52 4.06
C ASP A 142 -6.61 -20.63 3.39
N LEU A 143 -7.95 -20.48 3.33
CA LEU A 143 -8.83 -21.40 2.60
C LEU A 143 -8.48 -21.43 1.11
N THR A 144 -8.20 -20.26 0.51
CA THR A 144 -7.86 -20.18 -0.93
C THR A 144 -6.47 -20.75 -1.23
N GLU A 145 -5.47 -20.52 -0.35
CA GLU A 145 -4.15 -21.15 -0.44
C GLU A 145 -4.27 -22.68 -0.29
N PHE A 146 -5.13 -23.19 0.59
CA PHE A 146 -5.38 -24.64 0.72
C PHE A 146 -6.00 -25.24 -0.54
N PHE A 147 -7.00 -24.59 -1.15
CA PHE A 147 -7.63 -25.09 -2.39
C PHE A 147 -6.72 -25.01 -3.62
N LEU A 148 -5.87 -23.99 -3.74
CA LEU A 148 -4.97 -23.81 -4.89
C LEU A 148 -3.66 -24.60 -4.76
N PHE A 149 -3.16 -24.82 -3.55
CA PHE A 149 -1.91 -25.53 -3.27
C PHE A 149 -2.14 -26.74 -2.33
N PRO A 150 -2.88 -27.76 -2.77
CA PRO A 150 -3.18 -28.94 -1.98
C PRO A 150 -1.89 -29.71 -1.63
N SER A 151 -1.40 -29.53 -0.41
CA SER A 151 -0.09 -30.01 0.04
C SER A 151 -0.05 -31.49 0.44
N GLY A 152 -1.10 -32.26 0.13
CA GLY A 152 -1.26 -33.68 0.50
C GLY A 152 -1.69 -33.92 1.94
N PHE A 153 -1.70 -32.89 2.80
CA PHE A 153 -2.18 -32.97 4.19
C PHE A 153 -3.66 -32.61 4.30
N SER A 154 -4.37 -33.25 5.24
CA SER A 154 -5.75 -32.88 5.58
C SER A 154 -5.86 -31.44 6.05
N PHE A 155 -6.96 -30.76 5.67
CA PHE A 155 -7.28 -29.43 6.20
C PHE A 155 -7.37 -29.45 7.73
N PHE A 156 -6.70 -28.50 8.38
CA PHE A 156 -6.77 -28.35 9.84
C PHE A 156 -6.99 -26.87 10.21
N PRO A 157 -8.14 -26.52 10.83
CA PRO A 157 -8.55 -25.12 11.02
C PRO A 157 -7.66 -24.32 11.98
N GLY A 158 -6.78 -24.98 12.75
CA GLY A 158 -5.76 -24.29 13.54
C GLY A 158 -4.74 -23.52 12.67
N TYR A 159 -4.44 -23.98 11.46
CA TYR A 159 -3.57 -23.23 10.54
C TYR A 159 -4.28 -22.01 9.96
N THR A 160 -5.58 -22.12 9.66
CA THR A 160 -6.45 -20.98 9.33
C THR A 160 -6.47 -19.95 10.44
N LEU A 161 -6.63 -20.37 11.70
CA LEU A 161 -6.53 -19.49 12.86
C LEU A 161 -5.15 -18.81 12.96
N ASN A 162 -4.06 -19.51 12.62
CA ASN A 162 -2.72 -18.91 12.58
C ASN A 162 -2.61 -17.82 11.50
N THR A 163 -3.13 -18.04 10.28
CA THR A 163 -3.17 -17.01 9.23
C THR A 163 -4.06 -15.82 9.63
N MET A 164 -5.25 -16.07 10.16
CA MET A 164 -6.19 -15.06 10.66
C MET A 164 -5.53 -14.16 11.71
N LEU A 165 -4.92 -14.76 12.74
CA LEU A 165 -4.18 -14.01 13.77
C LEU A 165 -2.97 -13.28 13.18
N GLY A 166 -2.27 -13.86 12.21
CA GLY A 166 -1.12 -13.24 11.55
C GLY A 166 -1.46 -11.89 10.92
N VAL A 167 -2.54 -11.82 10.12
CA VAL A 167 -3.00 -10.55 9.53
C VAL A 167 -3.58 -9.61 10.60
N PHE A 168 -4.33 -10.16 11.57
CA PHE A 168 -4.90 -9.40 12.69
C PHE A 168 -3.82 -8.67 13.51
N PHE A 169 -2.72 -9.31 13.87
CA PHE A 169 -1.63 -8.68 14.65
C PHE A 169 -0.88 -7.60 13.85
N TYR A 170 -0.68 -7.78 12.54
CA TYR A 170 -0.21 -6.67 11.70
C TYR A 170 -1.19 -5.50 11.72
N GLY A 171 -2.49 -5.76 11.61
CA GLY A 171 -3.53 -4.73 11.76
C GLY A 171 -3.48 -4.03 13.12
N LEU A 172 -3.36 -4.77 14.22
CA LEU A 172 -3.39 -4.24 15.59
C LEU A 172 -2.26 -3.24 15.88
N PHE A 173 -1.07 -3.46 15.31
CA PHE A 173 0.11 -2.61 15.56
C PHE A 173 0.30 -1.48 14.53
N LEU A 174 -0.15 -1.66 13.28
CA LEU A 174 0.11 -0.74 12.16
C LEU A 174 -1.12 0.08 11.73
N TYR A 175 -2.35 -0.41 11.89
CA TYR A 175 -3.55 0.27 11.38
C TYR A 175 -3.75 1.65 12.01
N ARG A 176 -3.87 2.69 11.16
CA ARG A 176 -3.97 4.11 11.57
C ARG A 176 -2.87 4.55 12.54
N GLN A 177 -1.65 4.00 12.42
CA GLN A 177 -0.49 4.33 13.26
C GLN A 177 0.75 4.64 12.40
N LYS A 178 1.75 5.35 12.97
CA LYS A 178 3.01 5.61 12.27
C LYS A 178 3.88 4.33 12.23
N PRO A 179 4.41 3.90 11.07
CA PRO A 179 5.22 2.70 10.96
C PRO A 179 6.62 2.92 11.55
N ASN A 180 6.76 2.56 12.82
CA ASN A 180 8.00 2.67 13.60
C ASN A 180 8.60 1.28 13.85
N LEU A 181 9.93 1.16 13.81
CA LEU A 181 10.67 -0.09 14.12
C LEU A 181 10.13 -0.87 15.33
N PRO A 182 9.97 -0.29 16.55
CA PRO A 182 9.48 -1.06 17.71
C PRO A 182 8.06 -1.62 17.53
N ARG A 183 7.18 -0.97 16.75
CA ARG A 183 5.84 -1.49 16.45
C ARG A 183 5.89 -2.66 15.48
N LEU A 184 6.77 -2.57 14.49
CA LEU A 184 6.93 -3.58 13.44
C LEU A 184 7.65 -4.83 13.98
N ALA A 185 8.69 -4.62 14.78
CA ALA A 185 9.33 -5.66 15.58
C ALA A 185 8.32 -6.30 16.55
N GLY A 186 7.56 -5.50 17.31
CA GLY A 186 6.52 -5.98 18.22
C GLY A 186 5.48 -6.87 17.53
N ALA A 187 4.90 -6.40 16.42
CA ALA A 187 3.97 -7.19 15.61
C ALA A 187 4.59 -8.52 15.15
N ARG A 188 5.81 -8.48 14.62
CA ARG A 188 6.49 -9.70 14.12
C ARG A 188 6.87 -10.66 15.24
N ILE A 189 7.30 -10.15 16.40
CA ILE A 189 7.60 -10.91 17.62
C ILE A 189 6.35 -11.60 18.17
N CYS A 190 5.21 -10.91 18.24
CA CYS A 190 3.93 -11.51 18.63
C CYS A 190 3.53 -12.63 17.67
N ILE A 191 3.61 -12.40 16.36
CA ILE A 191 3.27 -13.41 15.34
C ILE A 191 4.23 -14.62 15.43
N ALA A 192 5.53 -14.37 15.54
CA ALA A 192 6.54 -15.42 15.65
C ALA A 192 6.32 -16.31 16.88
N TYR A 193 6.28 -15.75 18.08
CA TYR A 193 6.26 -16.57 19.29
C TYR A 193 4.85 -17.04 19.67
N LEU A 194 3.84 -16.18 19.63
CA LEU A 194 2.49 -16.55 20.06
C LEU A 194 1.78 -17.43 19.02
N ILE A 195 1.99 -17.16 17.72
CA ILE A 195 1.35 -17.93 16.65
C ILE A 195 2.27 -19.05 16.16
N ASN A 196 3.46 -18.74 15.63
CA ASN A 196 4.27 -19.77 14.96
C ASN A 196 4.92 -20.75 15.96
N VAL A 197 5.31 -20.31 17.15
CA VAL A 197 5.88 -21.20 18.19
C VAL A 197 4.78 -21.85 19.03
N VAL A 198 3.93 -21.11 19.75
CA VAL A 198 2.93 -21.72 20.66
C VAL A 198 1.84 -22.46 19.88
N LEU A 199 0.99 -21.73 19.12
CA LEU A 199 -0.14 -22.35 18.40
C LEU A 199 0.35 -23.33 17.31
N GLY A 200 1.33 -22.92 16.51
CA GLY A 200 1.93 -23.76 15.46
C GLY A 200 2.52 -25.08 15.98
N SER A 201 3.14 -25.10 17.17
CA SER A 201 3.68 -26.35 17.73
C SER A 201 2.62 -27.19 18.43
N LEU A 202 1.56 -26.57 18.96
CA LEU A 202 0.37 -27.26 19.46
C LEU A 202 -0.33 -28.04 18.34
N TRP A 203 -0.53 -27.42 17.18
CA TRP A 203 -1.11 -28.07 16.00
C TRP A 203 -0.24 -29.22 15.48
N ASN A 204 1.09 -29.02 15.40
CA ASN A 204 2.02 -30.09 15.02
C ASN A 204 2.03 -31.25 16.03
N ALA A 205 1.92 -30.98 17.34
CA ALA A 205 1.85 -32.02 18.36
C ALA A 205 0.56 -32.86 18.25
N ILE A 206 -0.58 -32.20 18.02
CA ILE A 206 -1.89 -32.88 17.81
C ILE A 206 -1.89 -33.71 16.52
N LEU A 207 -1.37 -33.19 15.42
CA LEU A 207 -1.43 -33.85 14.10
C LEU A 207 -0.36 -34.94 13.91
N LEU A 208 0.80 -34.81 14.54
CA LEU A 208 1.97 -35.68 14.28
C LEU A 208 2.38 -36.52 15.50
N GLY A 209 1.72 -36.36 16.65
CA GLY A 209 1.89 -37.17 17.86
C GLY A 209 3.23 -37.04 18.58
N LYS A 210 4.15 -36.19 18.10
CA LYS A 210 5.50 -36.02 18.69
C LYS A 210 5.52 -34.90 19.72
N ALA A 211 6.50 -34.94 20.62
CA ALA A 211 6.65 -34.01 21.73
C ALA A 211 6.56 -32.53 21.29
N PHE A 212 5.61 -31.80 21.89
CA PHE A 212 5.40 -30.36 21.68
C PHE A 212 6.70 -29.55 21.72
N TRP A 213 7.58 -29.83 22.70
CA TRP A 213 8.87 -29.17 22.89
C TRP A 213 9.81 -29.28 21.69
N PHE A 214 9.77 -30.38 20.92
CA PHE A 214 10.60 -30.54 19.71
C PHE A 214 10.15 -29.59 18.60
N TYR A 215 8.83 -29.51 18.35
CA TYR A 215 8.28 -28.57 17.38
C TYR A 215 8.43 -27.12 17.86
N ALA A 216 8.25 -26.85 19.16
CA ALA A 216 8.46 -25.54 19.76
C ALA A 216 9.90 -25.06 19.59
N ALA A 217 10.91 -25.89 19.92
CA ALA A 217 12.31 -25.55 19.72
C ALA A 217 12.66 -25.34 18.23
N LYS A 218 12.20 -26.22 17.34
CA LYS A 218 12.42 -26.08 15.88
C LYS A 218 11.78 -24.81 15.32
N SER A 219 10.57 -24.49 15.75
CA SER A 219 9.87 -23.27 15.35
C SER A 219 10.54 -22.02 15.94
N LEU A 220 10.97 -22.08 17.21
CA LEU A 220 11.67 -20.98 17.89
C LEU A 220 12.94 -20.60 17.13
N VAL A 221 13.85 -21.57 16.88
CA VAL A 221 15.11 -21.31 16.16
C VAL A 221 14.84 -20.76 14.76
N LYS A 222 13.89 -21.34 14.00
CA LYS A 222 13.53 -20.81 12.66
C LYS A 222 13.05 -19.36 12.74
N ASN A 223 12.10 -19.07 13.62
CA ASN A 223 11.50 -17.73 13.69
C ASN A 223 12.51 -16.69 14.22
N THR A 224 13.31 -17.01 15.25
CA THR A 224 14.31 -16.07 15.80
C THR A 224 15.33 -15.61 14.75
N VAL A 225 15.78 -16.50 13.86
CA VAL A 225 16.68 -16.14 12.75
C VAL A 225 15.95 -15.33 11.67
N MET A 226 14.65 -15.57 11.46
CA MET A 226 13.86 -14.95 10.39
C MET A 226 13.30 -13.56 10.75
N ILE A 227 12.95 -13.32 12.02
CA ILE A 227 12.45 -12.04 12.56
C ILE A 227 13.29 -10.83 12.11
N PRO A 228 14.62 -10.76 12.30
CA PRO A 228 15.39 -9.55 11.94
C PRO A 228 15.34 -9.26 10.44
N ILE A 229 15.39 -10.31 9.61
CA ILE A 229 15.30 -10.18 8.14
C ILE A 229 13.93 -9.64 7.74
N GLU A 230 12.85 -10.23 8.26
CA GLU A 230 11.47 -9.79 7.97
C GLU A 230 11.18 -8.38 8.47
N VAL A 231 11.70 -7.99 9.65
CA VAL A 231 11.54 -6.63 10.20
C VAL A 231 12.30 -5.60 9.37
N ILE A 232 13.51 -5.91 8.87
CA ILE A 232 14.25 -5.02 7.97
C ILE A 232 13.51 -4.87 6.63
N ILE A 233 13.04 -5.96 6.03
CA ILE A 233 12.26 -5.94 4.77
C ILE A 233 10.99 -5.10 4.95
N LEU A 234 10.23 -5.34 6.03
CA LEU A 234 9.01 -4.58 6.31
C LEU A 234 9.32 -3.09 6.63
N LEU A 235 10.46 -2.77 7.25
CA LEU A 235 10.87 -1.37 7.48
C LEU A 235 11.10 -0.63 6.15
N VAL A 236 11.89 -1.22 5.26
CA VAL A 236 12.18 -0.64 3.94
C VAL A 236 10.90 -0.52 3.13
N LEU A 237 10.04 -1.55 3.14
CA LEU A 237 8.72 -1.55 2.53
C LEU A 237 7.86 -0.38 3.02
N PHE A 238 7.62 -0.26 4.34
CA PHE A 238 6.75 0.80 4.86
C PHE A 238 7.35 2.20 4.70
N LYS A 239 8.68 2.34 4.64
CA LYS A 239 9.35 3.60 4.29
C LYS A 239 9.19 3.97 2.81
N ALA A 240 9.26 2.99 1.90
CA ALA A 240 8.99 3.20 0.48
C ALA A 240 7.50 3.46 0.19
N LEU A 241 6.59 2.82 0.93
CA LEU A 241 5.15 3.05 0.83
C LEU A 241 4.71 4.39 1.45
N GLU A 242 5.40 4.92 2.47
CA GLU A 242 5.02 6.17 3.14
C GLU A 242 4.63 7.33 2.18
N PRO A 243 5.43 7.70 1.15
CA PRO A 243 5.02 8.74 0.18
C PRO A 243 3.86 8.31 -0.73
N ILE A 244 3.75 7.03 -1.11
CA ILE A 244 2.69 6.50 -1.99
C ILE A 244 1.35 6.48 -1.25
N LEU A 245 1.38 6.08 0.03
CA LEU A 245 0.24 5.93 0.91
C LEU A 245 -0.22 7.28 1.52
N GLN A 246 0.64 8.31 1.48
CA GLN A 246 0.25 9.70 1.67
C GLN A 246 -0.39 10.30 0.41
N ARG A 247 0.15 10.06 -0.79
CA ARG A 247 -0.45 10.52 -2.07
C ARG A 247 -1.84 9.92 -2.33
N SER A 248 -2.03 8.66 -1.96
CA SER A 248 -3.34 7.99 -1.99
C SER A 248 -4.15 8.17 -0.69
N GLY A 249 -3.67 8.99 0.27
CA GLY A 249 -4.32 9.30 1.55
C GLY A 249 -4.60 8.13 2.50
N LEU A 250 -4.30 6.89 2.09
CA LEU A 250 -4.63 5.66 2.80
C LEU A 250 -3.99 5.59 4.21
N MET A 251 -2.93 6.34 4.47
CA MET A 251 -2.41 6.61 5.82
C MET A 251 -2.46 8.11 6.21
N PRO A 252 -2.75 8.44 7.49
CA PRO A 252 -2.74 9.82 7.97
C PRO A 252 -1.34 10.45 7.91
N SER A 253 -1.30 11.68 7.37
CA SER A 253 -0.08 12.47 7.23
C SER A 253 0.56 12.79 8.58
N ALA A 254 1.86 12.50 8.70
CA ALA A 254 2.61 12.61 9.95
C ALA A 254 2.66 14.03 10.55
N LYS A 255 2.36 15.06 9.75
CA LYS A 255 2.47 16.48 10.08
C LYS A 255 1.36 17.02 11.00
N ALA A 256 0.21 16.35 11.10
CA ALA A 256 -0.92 16.83 11.91
C ALA A 256 -0.63 16.84 13.43
N GLY A 257 0.30 16.00 13.90
CA GLY A 257 0.61 15.84 15.33
C GLY A 257 1.68 16.77 15.91
N ALA A 258 2.13 17.80 15.17
CA ALA A 258 3.22 18.71 15.58
C ALA A 258 2.75 20.12 15.95
N ARG A 259 1.48 20.26 16.36
CA ARG A 259 0.86 21.52 16.84
C ARG A 259 -0.05 21.28 18.06
N ARG A 260 0.49 20.64 19.09
CA ARG A 260 0.02 20.65 20.49
C ARG A 260 1.23 20.52 21.41
#